data_AF-A0A968WWP2-F1
#
_entry.id   AF-A0A968WWP2-F1
#
_cell.length_a   1.000
_cell.length_b   1.000
_cell.length_c   1.000
_cell.angle_alpha   90.00
_cell.angle_beta   90.00
_cell.angle_gamma   90.00
#
_symmetry.space_group_name_H-M   'P 1'
#
loop_
_entity.id
_entity.type
_entity.pdbx_description
1 polymer ?
#
loop_
_entity_poly.entity_id
_entity_poly.type
_entity_poly.pdbx_seq_one_letter_code
_entity_poly.pdbx_strand_id
1 'polypeptide(L)'
;MNRESPAVYEGEEKGKSAEFLWQNLQLPLYASALVKRGEAMPTPCYFSLGATAAEVGIHEWANFEMADLDAAQACADWVAGQIAASIFWPPAEKVMYDDYEILTAGKTLEEMVGFTSAAR
;
A
#
# COMPACT_ATOMS: atom_id res chain seq x y z
N MET A 1 -7.25 -6.47 9.80
CA MET A 1 -7.49 -5.16 9.16
C MET A 1 -8.99 -4.89 9.11
N ASN A 2 -9.44 -3.63 9.27
CA ASN A 2 -10.86 -3.30 9.10
C ASN A 2 -11.27 -3.61 7.65
N ARG A 3 -12.32 -4.41 7.45
CA ARG A 3 -12.84 -4.81 6.13
C ARG A 3 -13.33 -3.65 5.27
N GLU A 4 -13.39 -2.45 5.83
CA GLU A 4 -13.80 -1.21 5.15
C GLU A 4 -12.61 -0.42 4.56
N SER A 5 -11.37 -0.91 4.65
CA SER A 5 -10.22 -0.22 4.06
C SER A 5 -10.23 -0.33 2.53
N PRO A 6 -10.26 0.78 1.77
CA PRO A 6 -10.13 0.74 0.30
C PRO A 6 -8.73 0.30 -0.17
N ALA A 7 -7.81 0.08 0.77
CA ALA A 7 -6.53 -0.55 0.48
C ALA A 7 -6.69 -2.05 0.17
N VAL A 8 -7.77 -2.68 0.64
CA VAL A 8 -8.08 -4.10 0.41
C VAL A 8 -9.08 -4.23 -0.73
N TYR A 9 -8.77 -5.07 -1.70
CA TYR A 9 -9.63 -5.35 -2.84
C TYR A 9 -9.86 -6.85 -3.00
N GLU A 10 -11.10 -7.23 -3.25
CA GLU A 10 -11.47 -8.60 -3.59
C GLU A 10 -11.15 -8.87 -5.05
N GLY A 11 -10.56 -10.01 -5.33
CA GLY A 11 -10.28 -10.48 -6.69
C GLY A 11 -10.19 -11.98 -6.74
N GLU A 12 -9.69 -12.50 -7.86
CA GLU A 12 -9.42 -13.93 -8.01
C GLU A 12 -7.94 -14.20 -8.22
N GLU A 13 -7.38 -15.11 -7.42
CA GLU A 13 -6.05 -15.67 -7.64
C GLU A 13 -6.18 -17.18 -7.90
N LYS A 14 -5.71 -17.64 -9.07
CA LYS A 14 -5.75 -19.06 -9.46
C LYS A 14 -7.16 -19.69 -9.34
N GLY A 15 -8.20 -18.92 -9.70
CA GLY A 15 -9.60 -19.35 -9.68
C GLY A 15 -10.22 -19.44 -8.29
N LYS A 16 -9.64 -18.79 -7.29
CA LYS A 16 -10.21 -18.66 -5.94
C LYS A 16 -10.32 -17.19 -5.57
N SER A 17 -11.40 -16.86 -4.86
CA SER A 17 -11.55 -15.54 -4.23
C SER A 17 -10.34 -15.28 -3.32
N ALA A 18 -9.70 -14.14 -3.52
CA ALA A 18 -8.56 -13.68 -2.75
C ALA A 18 -8.75 -12.20 -2.39
N GLU A 19 -8.31 -11.82 -1.20
CA GLU A 19 -8.15 -10.43 -0.82
C GLU A 19 -6.72 -10.01 -1.17
N PHE A 20 -6.61 -8.88 -1.84
CA PHE A 20 -5.34 -8.26 -2.19
C PHE A 20 -5.21 -6.91 -1.50
N LEU A 21 -3.98 -6.48 -1.29
CA LEU A 21 -3.65 -5.24 -0.60
C LEU A 21 -2.70 -4.41 -1.45
N TRP A 22 -2.93 -3.10 -1.50
CA TRP A 22 -1.99 -2.16 -2.08
C TRP A 22 -0.67 -2.16 -1.31
N GLN A 23 0.38 -2.70 -1.93
CA GLN A 23 1.74 -2.71 -1.35
C GLN A 23 2.58 -1.51 -1.79
N ASN A 24 2.24 -0.89 -2.92
CA ASN A 24 2.98 0.24 -3.48
C ASN A 24 2.04 1.16 -4.26
N LEU A 25 1.99 2.43 -3.88
CA LEU A 25 1.18 3.46 -4.55
C LEU A 25 2.02 4.41 -5.42
N GLN A 26 3.34 4.25 -5.47
CA GLN A 26 4.25 5.20 -6.12
C GLN A 26 3.92 5.42 -7.60
N LEU A 27 3.93 4.35 -8.40
CA LEU A 27 3.73 4.45 -9.85
C LEU A 27 2.33 4.97 -10.21
N PRO A 28 1.22 4.46 -9.63
CA PRO A 28 -0.11 5.01 -9.87
C PRO A 28 -0.23 6.49 -9.50
N LEU A 29 0.34 6.92 -8.36
CA LEU A 29 0.25 8.32 -7.95
C LEU A 29 1.07 9.25 -8.86
N TYR A 30 2.21 8.80 -9.38
CA TYR A 30 2.96 9.56 -10.39
C TYR A 30 2.21 9.66 -11.71
N ALA A 31 1.61 8.57 -12.19
CA ALA A 31 0.77 8.59 -13.38
C ALA A 31 -0.45 9.52 -13.19
N SER A 32 -1.09 9.48 -12.01
CA SER A 32 -2.20 10.38 -11.64
C SER A 32 -1.78 11.85 -11.74
N ALA A 33 -0.59 12.19 -11.27
CA ALA A 33 -0.07 13.54 -11.35
C ALA A 33 0.16 14.02 -12.80
N LEU A 34 0.56 13.14 -13.72
CA LEU A 34 0.67 13.49 -15.15
C LEU A 34 -0.71 13.74 -15.75
N VAL A 35 -1.65 12.81 -15.54
CA VAL A 35 -3.02 12.92 -16.06
C VAL A 35 -3.72 14.19 -15.55
N LYS A 36 -3.55 14.53 -14.26
CA LYS A 36 -4.09 15.77 -13.68
C LYS A 36 -3.52 17.06 -14.29
N ARG A 37 -2.32 17.00 -14.90
CA ARG A 37 -1.75 18.12 -15.67
C ARG A 37 -2.24 18.17 -17.13
N GLY A 38 -3.11 17.25 -17.55
CA GLY A 38 -3.62 17.14 -18.91
C GLY A 38 -2.71 16.36 -19.85
N GLU A 39 -1.73 15.61 -19.32
CA GLU A 39 -0.87 14.74 -20.11
C GLU A 39 -1.54 13.39 -20.36
N ALA A 40 -1.08 12.67 -21.40
CA ALA A 40 -1.54 11.31 -21.67
C ALA A 40 -1.16 10.36 -20.53
N MET A 41 -2.00 9.36 -20.26
CA MET A 41 -1.72 8.35 -19.24
C MET A 41 -0.49 7.52 -19.65
N PRO A 42 0.58 7.51 -18.84
CA PRO A 42 1.76 6.71 -19.14
C PRO A 42 1.49 5.23 -18.85
N THR A 43 2.23 4.34 -19.50
CA THR A 43 2.39 2.94 -19.04
C THR A 43 3.42 2.93 -17.92
N PRO A 44 3.05 2.64 -16.67
CA PRO A 44 4.01 2.60 -15.58
C PRO A 44 4.93 1.38 -15.71
N CYS A 45 6.19 1.53 -15.32
CA CYS A 45 7.15 0.44 -15.33
C CYS A 45 8.20 0.56 -14.23
N TYR A 46 8.74 -0.59 -13.83
CA TYR A 46 9.94 -0.66 -12.98
C TYR A 46 11.14 -1.08 -13.80
N PHE A 47 12.26 -0.40 -13.59
CA PHE A 47 13.57 -0.85 -14.06
C PHE A 47 14.26 -1.60 -12.92
N SER A 48 14.56 -2.88 -13.11
CA SER A 48 15.41 -3.64 -12.19
C SER A 48 16.86 -3.54 -12.64
N LEU A 49 17.77 -3.26 -11.70
CA LEU A 49 19.22 -3.27 -11.91
C LEU A 49 19.84 -4.27 -10.94
N GLY A 50 19.74 -5.55 -11.28
CA GLY A 50 20.29 -6.62 -10.45
C GLY A 50 21.81 -6.76 -10.55
N ALA A 51 22.37 -7.65 -9.74
CA ALA A 51 23.81 -7.90 -9.69
C ALA A 51 24.31 -8.61 -10.95
N THR A 52 23.42 -9.29 -11.68
CA THR A 52 23.73 -9.97 -12.94
C THR A 52 22.95 -9.36 -14.11
N ALA A 53 23.47 -9.53 -15.32
CA ALA A 53 22.80 -9.07 -16.55
C ALA A 53 21.39 -9.69 -16.71
N ALA A 54 21.17 -10.90 -16.21
CA ALA A 54 19.87 -11.58 -16.28
C ALA A 54 18.81 -10.99 -15.33
N GLU A 55 19.24 -10.27 -14.29
CA GLU A 55 18.36 -9.61 -13.31
C GLU A 55 18.07 -8.14 -13.68
N VAL A 56 18.71 -7.64 -14.74
CA VAL A 56 18.41 -6.33 -15.32
C VAL A 56 17.21 -6.47 -16.24
N GLY A 57 16.18 -5.64 -16.03
CA GLY A 57 14.94 -5.77 -16.78
C GLY A 57 14.00 -4.57 -16.65
N ILE A 58 13.01 -4.54 -17.53
CA ILE A 58 11.91 -3.58 -17.52
C ILE A 58 10.63 -4.37 -17.25
N HIS A 59 9.91 -3.99 -16.20
CA HIS A 59 8.68 -4.63 -15.75
C HIS A 59 7.53 -3.65 -15.96
N GLU A 60 6.88 -3.74 -17.12
CA GLU A 60 5.76 -2.88 -17.47
C GLU A 60 4.46 -3.38 -16.83
N TRP A 61 3.64 -2.42 -16.38
CA TRP A 61 2.24 -2.67 -16.04
C TRP A 61 1.40 -2.46 -17.31
N ALA A 62 1.41 -3.46 -18.19
CA ALA A 62 0.86 -3.34 -19.54
C ALA A 62 -0.65 -3.03 -19.61
N ASN A 63 -1.42 -3.51 -18.65
CA ASN A 63 -2.88 -3.32 -18.58
C ASN A 63 -3.27 -2.25 -17.54
N PHE A 64 -2.45 -1.20 -17.41
CA PHE A 64 -2.71 -0.11 -16.48
C PHE A 64 -3.80 0.82 -17.03
N GLU A 65 -4.87 1.01 -16.26
CA GLU A 65 -6.06 1.75 -16.67
C GLU A 65 -6.43 2.87 -15.68
N MET A 66 -7.40 3.71 -16.06
CA MET A 66 -7.90 4.78 -15.19
C MET A 66 -8.46 4.24 -13.87
N ALA A 67 -9.04 3.04 -13.88
CA ALA A 67 -9.54 2.38 -12.68
C ALA A 67 -8.41 2.12 -11.65
N ASP A 68 -7.18 1.85 -12.10
CA ASP A 68 -6.04 1.67 -11.20
C ASP A 68 -5.63 3.00 -10.55
N LEU A 69 -5.74 4.12 -11.28
CA LEU A 69 -5.51 5.46 -10.74
C LEU A 69 -6.53 5.81 -9.66
N ASP A 70 -7.81 5.56 -9.94
CA ASP A 70 -8.91 5.84 -9.03
C ASP A 70 -8.78 4.98 -7.75
N ALA A 71 -8.47 3.69 -7.91
CA ALA A 71 -8.25 2.78 -6.79
C ALA A 71 -7.04 3.19 -5.93
N ALA A 72 -5.92 3.54 -6.57
CA ALA A 72 -4.74 4.00 -5.85
C ALA A 72 -4.97 5.33 -5.13
N GLN A 73 -5.71 6.26 -5.73
CA GLN A 73 -6.07 7.53 -5.09
C GLN A 73 -6.99 7.30 -3.89
N ALA A 74 -8.01 6.43 -4.02
CA ALA A 74 -8.89 6.09 -2.90
C ALA A 74 -8.13 5.47 -1.73
N CYS A 75 -7.15 4.59 -2.01
CA CYS A 75 -6.26 4.05 -1.00
C CYS A 75 -5.43 5.16 -0.33
N ALA A 76 -4.80 6.05 -1.11
CA ALA A 76 -3.97 7.14 -0.60
C ALA A 76 -4.77 8.11 0.27
N ASP A 77 -5.97 8.50 -0.16
CA ASP A 77 -6.86 9.43 0.55
C ASP A 77 -7.32 8.82 1.88
N TRP A 78 -7.64 7.54 1.89
CA TRP A 78 -8.00 6.84 3.12
C TRP A 78 -6.82 6.78 4.11
N VAL A 79 -5.63 6.38 3.66
CA VAL A 79 -4.43 6.36 4.52
C VAL A 79 -4.14 7.75 5.07
N ALA A 80 -4.17 8.78 4.22
CA ALA A 80 -3.99 10.17 4.65
C ALA A 80 -5.05 10.62 5.67
N GLY A 81 -6.31 10.21 5.47
CA GLY A 81 -7.40 10.46 6.41
C GLY A 81 -7.18 9.82 7.78
N GLN A 82 -6.74 8.56 7.82
CA GLN A 82 -6.40 7.87 9.07
C GLN A 82 -5.24 8.57 9.80
N ILE A 83 -4.19 8.96 9.07
CA ILE A 83 -3.06 9.72 9.62
C ILE A 83 -3.53 11.06 10.19
N ALA A 84 -4.33 11.81 9.44
CA ALA A 84 -4.86 13.10 9.88
C ALA A 84 -5.76 12.98 11.12
N ALA A 85 -6.50 11.87 11.24
CA ALA A 85 -7.31 11.54 12.40
C ALA A 85 -6.51 10.92 13.56
N SER A 86 -5.18 10.77 13.43
CA SER A 86 -4.31 10.12 14.41
C SER A 86 -4.70 8.67 14.74
N ILE A 87 -5.28 7.96 13.77
CA ILE A 87 -5.66 6.56 13.91
C ILE A 87 -4.53 5.68 13.36
N PHE A 88 -3.73 5.14 14.28
CA PHE A 88 -2.61 4.23 13.96
C PHE A 88 -2.86 2.79 14.44
N TRP A 89 -4.01 2.53 15.07
CA TRP A 89 -4.35 1.26 15.71
C TRP A 89 -5.57 0.60 15.05
N PRO A 90 -5.64 -0.74 14.96
CA PRO A 90 -4.65 -1.74 15.38
C PRO A 90 -3.45 -1.83 14.42
N PRO A 91 -2.30 -2.34 14.89
CA PRO A 91 -1.15 -2.57 14.05
C PRO A 91 -1.49 -3.65 13.02
N ALA A 92 -0.79 -3.65 11.90
CA ALA A 92 -0.92 -4.73 10.94
C ALA A 92 -0.40 -6.04 11.55
N GLU A 93 -1.19 -7.11 11.48
CA GLU A 93 -0.83 -8.44 12.05
C GLU A 93 0.43 -9.03 11.42
N LYS A 94 0.75 -8.64 10.18
CA LYS A 94 1.97 -9.01 9.48
C LYS A 94 2.51 -7.82 8.72
N VAL A 95 3.71 -7.38 9.07
CA VAL A 95 4.45 -6.37 8.30
C VAL A 95 5.55 -7.09 7.51
N MET A 96 5.54 -6.96 6.18
CA MET A 96 6.45 -7.72 5.31
C MET A 96 7.89 -7.18 5.30
N TYR A 97 8.09 -5.90 5.62
CA TYR A 97 9.36 -5.20 5.43
C TYR A 97 9.73 -4.33 6.63
N ASP A 98 9.63 -4.90 7.83
CA ASP A 98 9.73 -4.12 9.06
C ASP A 98 10.38 -4.89 10.21
N ASP A 99 11.07 -4.14 11.07
CA ASP A 99 11.71 -4.57 12.33
C ASP A 99 11.41 -3.55 13.46
N TYR A 100 10.22 -2.90 13.46
CA TYR A 100 9.81 -1.98 14.52
C TYR A 100 9.69 -2.66 15.90
N GLU A 101 9.75 -3.99 16.00
CA GLU A 101 9.97 -4.69 17.28
C GLU A 101 11.23 -4.19 18.00
N ILE A 102 12.25 -3.70 17.29
CA ILE A 102 13.42 -3.10 17.92
C ILE A 102 13.09 -1.81 18.67
N LEU A 103 12.12 -1.04 18.17
CA LEU A 103 11.67 0.19 18.83
C LEU A 103 10.99 -0.14 20.16
N THR A 104 10.43 -1.34 20.28
CA THR A 104 9.77 -1.80 21.49
C THR A 104 10.65 -2.49 22.50
N ALA A 105 11.95 -2.65 22.20
CA ALA A 105 12.93 -3.27 23.10
C ALA A 105 12.43 -4.60 23.71
N GLY A 106 11.74 -5.41 22.90
CA GLY A 106 11.18 -6.70 23.31
C GLY A 106 9.85 -6.64 24.07
N LYS A 107 9.23 -5.46 24.16
CA LYS A 107 7.84 -5.28 24.61
C LYS A 107 6.90 -5.29 23.41
N THR A 108 5.61 -5.50 23.65
CA THR A 108 4.58 -5.23 22.64
C THR A 108 4.42 -3.71 22.45
N LEU A 109 3.96 -3.28 21.26
CA LEU A 109 3.68 -1.87 21.00
C LEU A 109 2.63 -1.34 22.01
N GLU A 110 1.64 -2.18 22.36
CA GLU A 110 0.62 -1.96 23.38
C GLU A 110 1.21 -1.58 24.74
N GLU A 111 2.23 -2.32 25.18
CA GLU A 111 2.93 -2.09 26.45
C GLU A 111 3.75 -0.80 26.47
N MET A 112 4.23 -0.33 25.31
CA MET A 112 5.00 0.91 25.21
C MET A 112 4.14 2.17 25.26
N VAL A 113 3.01 2.16 24.55
CA VAL A 113 2.20 3.36 24.30
C VAL A 113 1.20 3.66 25.42
N GLY A 114 1.17 2.83 26.48
CA GLY A 114 0.34 3.09 27.65
C GLY A 114 -1.15 3.20 27.33
N PHE A 115 -1.65 2.46 26.32
CA PHE A 115 -3.08 2.41 26.04
C PHE A 115 -3.80 1.74 27.20
N THR A 116 -4.31 2.55 28.11
CA THR A 116 -5.36 2.11 29.03
C THR A 116 -6.61 1.98 28.17
N SER A 117 -7.07 0.74 27.98
CA SER A 117 -8.40 0.45 27.44
C SER A 117 -9.43 1.33 28.16
N ALA A 118 -9.88 2.37 27.49
CA ALA A 118 -11.09 3.09 27.83
C ALA A 118 -12.03 2.89 26.66
N ALA A 119 -12.83 1.82 26.75
CA ALA A 119 -14.00 1.64 25.92
C ALA A 119 -14.84 2.93 25.88
N ARG A 120 -15.04 3.48 24.69
CA ARG A 120 -16.20 4.30 24.33
C ARG A 120 -16.52 4.08 22.86
#